data_AF-A0A1F6V483-F1
#
_entry.id   AF-A0A1F6V483-F1
#
_cell.length_a   1.000
_cell.length_b   1.000
_cell.length_c   1.000
_cell.angle_alpha   90.00
_cell.angle_beta   90.00
_cell.angle_gamma   90.00
#
_symmetry.space_group_name_H-M   'P 1'
#
loop_
_entity.id
_entity.type
_entity.pdbx_description
1 polymer ?
#
loop_
_entity_poly.entity_id
_entity_poly.type
_entity_poly.pdbx_seq_one_letter_code
_entity_poly.pdbx_strand_id
1 'polypeptide(L)'
;MLNNIWGKKYSLPIRWIKWFLFNRHIPITIINDCRDSNAEGRIVTRLASLLPLSKISFVGVKDDIEAAFCLVDMLDALEGRKGIKIINVAPRHGVAKCWSNGTPFCETKIGHAMIFSTIDGHVLSLIQDILGYKLRVKLYNIPEVVTQMGLSLETQTKIIKSQFRSFDFLPRLVAMRVKGKEFPYTITTVKNCINEMVGFTDVFGNIKTTIIYKEQYTTGTFFKKFKVGDVLLTEIKFYPRLKDVPNGELAVIVGSSGFGNSRFLEIVVQGQSASEKLGYPEVGTPIQIL
;
A
#
# COMPACT_ATOMS: atom_id res chain seq x y z
N MET A 1 -10.84 -32.88 50.98
CA MET A 1 -11.16 -31.45 51.15
C MET A 1 -9.99 -30.62 50.64
N LEU A 2 -10.15 -30.02 49.47
CA LEU A 2 -9.60 -28.69 49.14
C LEU A 2 -10.60 -28.11 48.15
N ASN A 3 -11.27 -27.07 48.62
CA ASN A 3 -12.56 -26.63 48.12
C ASN A 3 -12.46 -25.91 46.77
N ASN A 4 -13.50 -26.15 45.98
CA ASN A 4 -14.07 -25.21 45.01
C ASN A 4 -13.97 -23.76 45.50
N ILE A 5 -13.23 -22.91 44.78
CA ILE A 5 -13.33 -21.45 44.93
C ILE A 5 -13.83 -20.77 43.63
N TRP A 6 -13.97 -21.47 42.51
CA TRP A 6 -14.44 -20.83 41.26
C TRP A 6 -15.46 -21.69 40.52
N GLY A 7 -16.68 -21.71 41.04
CA GLY A 7 -17.88 -22.29 40.43
C GLY A 7 -18.38 -21.52 39.20
N LYS A 8 -17.54 -21.32 38.19
CA LYS A 8 -17.95 -20.99 36.82
C LYS A 8 -17.10 -21.77 35.84
N LYS A 9 -17.68 -22.79 35.22
CA LYS A 9 -17.18 -23.32 33.94
C LYS A 9 -17.32 -22.20 32.91
N TYR A 10 -16.28 -21.39 32.75
CA TYR A 10 -16.12 -20.58 31.55
C TYR A 10 -15.76 -21.54 30.42
N SER A 11 -16.76 -22.12 29.76
CA SER A 11 -16.55 -22.62 28.41
C SER A 11 -16.30 -21.41 27.52
N LEU A 12 -15.03 -21.01 27.40
CA LEU A 12 -14.63 -20.15 26.29
C LEU A 12 -15.15 -20.83 25.03
N PRO A 13 -16.02 -20.19 24.22
CA PRO A 13 -16.60 -20.86 23.07
C PRO A 13 -15.45 -21.40 22.22
N ILE A 14 -15.53 -22.64 21.76
CA ILE A 14 -14.47 -23.27 20.93
C ILE A 14 -14.09 -22.37 19.73
N ARG A 15 -15.01 -21.51 19.28
CA ARG A 15 -14.80 -20.45 18.29
C ARG A 15 -13.77 -19.39 18.73
N TRP A 16 -13.78 -18.98 20.00
CA TRP A 16 -12.80 -18.06 20.59
C TRP A 16 -11.44 -18.71 20.75
N ILE A 17 -11.38 -19.98 21.18
CA ILE A 17 -10.10 -20.71 21.30
C ILE A 17 -9.50 -20.93 19.90
N LYS A 18 -10.30 -21.32 18.90
CA LYS A 18 -9.84 -21.42 17.51
C LYS A 18 -9.41 -20.06 16.94
N TRP A 19 -10.15 -18.99 17.18
CA TRP A 19 -9.73 -17.64 16.77
C TRP A 19 -8.42 -17.22 17.46
N PHE A 20 -8.29 -17.48 18.75
CA PHE A 20 -7.12 -17.16 19.57
C PHE A 20 -5.88 -17.97 19.20
N LEU A 21 -6.04 -19.22 18.74
CA LEU A 21 -4.92 -20.08 18.33
C LEU A 21 -4.55 -19.94 16.85
N PHE A 22 -5.51 -19.70 15.94
CA PHE A 22 -5.27 -19.70 14.49
C PHE A 22 -5.04 -18.31 13.86
N ASN A 23 -5.37 -17.21 14.55
CA ASN A 23 -5.09 -15.85 14.08
C ASN A 23 -3.90 -15.19 14.79
N ARG A 24 -3.08 -15.95 15.54
CA ARG A 24 -1.82 -15.42 16.06
C ARG A 24 -0.93 -15.12 14.85
N HIS A 25 -0.44 -13.89 14.74
CA HIS A 25 0.60 -13.49 13.78
C HIS A 25 0.16 -13.21 12.34
N ILE A 26 -1.01 -12.60 12.10
CA ILE A 26 -1.24 -11.97 10.79
C ILE A 26 -0.30 -10.75 10.68
N PRO A 27 0.61 -10.70 9.69
CA PRO A 27 1.47 -9.55 9.48
C PRO A 27 0.63 -8.34 9.05
N ILE A 28 0.88 -7.21 9.70
CA ILE A 28 0.26 -5.94 9.37
C ILE A 28 1.34 -5.00 8.86
N THR A 29 1.12 -4.42 7.69
CA THR A 29 1.98 -3.37 7.15
C THR A 29 1.18 -2.08 7.09
N ILE A 30 1.73 -1.01 7.68
CA ILE A 30 1.20 0.34 7.62
C ILE A 30 2.03 1.11 6.59
N ILE A 31 1.38 1.74 5.62
CA ILE A 31 1.98 2.63 4.63
C ILE A 31 1.35 4.00 4.83
N ASN A 32 2.15 5.02 5.17
CA ASN A 32 1.61 6.30 5.60
C ASN A 32 2.46 7.50 5.14
N ASP A 33 1.80 8.60 4.80
CA ASP A 33 2.47 9.88 4.48
C ASP A 33 3.01 10.62 5.72
N CYS A 34 2.60 10.20 6.93
CA CYS A 34 3.16 10.68 8.19
C CYS A 34 4.51 10.00 8.48
N ARG A 35 5.61 10.65 8.10
CA ARG A 35 6.97 10.09 8.18
C ARG A 35 7.73 10.36 9.48
N ASP A 36 7.20 11.18 10.39
CA ASP A 36 7.89 11.47 11.65
C ASP A 36 7.72 10.33 12.66
N SER A 37 8.76 10.10 13.47
CA SER A 37 8.81 8.98 14.42
C SER A 37 7.73 9.05 15.50
N ASN A 38 7.22 10.24 15.84
CA ASN A 38 6.15 10.38 16.83
C ASN A 38 4.80 9.95 16.25
N ALA A 39 4.46 10.38 15.03
CA ALA A 39 3.27 9.91 14.34
C ALA A 39 3.30 8.40 14.12
N GLU A 40 4.42 7.85 13.65
CA GLU A 40 4.65 6.41 13.54
C GLU A 40 4.40 5.71 14.88
N GLY A 41 5.13 6.11 15.92
CA GLY A 41 5.05 5.50 17.25
C GLY A 41 3.63 5.50 17.81
N ARG A 42 2.89 6.59 17.61
CA ARG A 42 1.48 6.70 18.03
C ARG A 42 0.58 5.72 17.28
N ILE A 43 0.69 5.64 15.95
CA ILE A 43 -0.14 4.75 15.12
C ILE A 43 0.18 3.29 15.44
N VAL A 44 1.45 2.93 15.46
CA VAL A 44 1.92 1.57 15.77
C VAL A 44 1.47 1.15 17.16
N THR A 45 1.67 2.00 18.18
CA THR A 45 1.24 1.72 19.56
C THR A 45 -0.28 1.56 19.65
N ARG A 46 -1.06 2.41 18.98
CA ARG A 46 -2.52 2.28 18.94
C ARG A 46 -2.93 0.95 18.33
N LEU A 47 -2.36 0.56 17.19
CA LEU A 47 -2.73 -0.68 16.54
C LEU A 47 -2.27 -1.91 17.34
N ALA A 48 -1.05 -1.87 17.90
CA ALA A 48 -0.52 -2.92 18.77
C ALA A 48 -1.41 -3.12 20.01
N SER A 49 -1.92 -2.03 20.61
CA SER A 49 -2.86 -2.13 21.74
C SER A 49 -4.19 -2.81 21.38
N LEU A 50 -4.63 -2.69 20.12
CA LEU A 50 -5.90 -3.25 19.64
C LEU A 50 -5.76 -4.69 19.11
N LEU A 51 -4.57 -5.02 18.61
CA LEU A 51 -4.16 -6.29 17.99
C LEU A 51 -2.78 -6.75 18.54
N PRO A 52 -2.69 -7.14 19.83
CA PRO A 52 -1.40 -7.33 20.52
C PRO A 52 -0.56 -8.53 20.05
N LEU A 53 -1.10 -9.41 19.22
CA LEU A 53 -0.39 -10.61 18.73
C LEU A 53 0.08 -10.48 17.27
N SER A 54 -0.17 -9.34 16.64
CA SER A 54 0.22 -9.07 15.26
C SER A 54 1.61 -8.44 15.19
N LYS A 55 2.40 -8.87 14.20
CA LYS A 55 3.63 -8.16 13.83
C LYS A 55 3.25 -6.95 12.97
N ILE A 56 3.67 -5.76 13.39
CA ILE A 56 3.34 -4.51 12.71
C ILE A 56 4.65 -3.96 12.12
N SER A 57 4.67 -3.74 10.81
CA SER A 57 5.68 -2.93 10.13
C SER A 57 5.08 -1.59 9.72
N PHE A 58 5.91 -0.56 9.70
CA PHE A 58 5.55 0.79 9.26
C PHE A 58 6.48 1.22 8.14
N VAL A 59 5.91 1.82 7.10
CA VAL A 59 6.63 2.38 5.96
C VAL A 59 6.13 3.81 5.76
N GLY A 60 7.00 4.77 6.05
CA GLY A 60 6.75 6.18 5.77
C GLY A 60 7.02 6.49 4.30
N VAL A 61 6.08 7.13 3.62
CA VAL A 61 6.17 7.48 2.19
C VAL A 61 6.00 8.98 1.96
N LYS A 62 6.47 9.49 0.82
CA LYS A 62 6.33 10.91 0.44
C LYS A 62 4.96 11.20 -0.18
N ASP A 63 4.49 10.31 -1.03
CA ASP A 63 3.30 10.49 -1.86
C ASP A 63 2.53 9.18 -2.11
N ASP A 64 1.44 9.28 -2.86
CA ASP A 64 0.52 8.17 -3.12
C ASP A 64 1.02 7.20 -4.20
N ILE A 65 1.97 7.62 -5.04
CA ILE A 65 2.63 6.77 -6.04
C ILE A 65 3.65 5.87 -5.33
N GLU A 66 4.48 6.45 -4.46
CA GLU A 66 5.40 5.68 -3.61
C GLU A 66 4.66 4.66 -2.73
N ALA A 67 3.52 5.05 -2.15
CA ALA A 67 2.64 4.12 -1.43
C ALA A 67 2.09 3.01 -2.32
N ALA A 68 1.80 3.29 -3.60
CA ALA A 68 1.33 2.28 -4.55
C ALA A 68 2.41 1.21 -4.78
N PHE A 69 3.67 1.61 -4.99
CA PHE A 69 4.79 0.68 -5.14
C PHE A 69 5.02 -0.14 -3.87
N CYS A 70 5.02 0.53 -2.71
CA CYS A 70 5.14 -0.16 -1.43
C CYS A 70 4.01 -1.18 -1.24
N LEU A 71 2.77 -0.85 -1.61
CA LEU A 71 1.65 -1.80 -1.53
C LEU A 71 1.89 -3.02 -2.41
N VAL A 72 2.29 -2.82 -3.66
CA VAL A 72 2.57 -3.89 -4.62
C VAL A 72 3.66 -4.84 -4.09
N ASP A 73 4.81 -4.30 -3.69
CA ASP A 73 5.93 -5.11 -3.20
C ASP A 73 5.56 -5.85 -1.91
N MET A 74 4.79 -5.22 -1.03
CA MET A 74 4.33 -5.82 0.22
C MET A 74 3.24 -6.88 0.02
N LEU A 75 2.52 -6.85 -1.10
CA LEU A 75 1.59 -7.91 -1.51
C LEU A 75 2.35 -9.08 -2.12
N ASP A 76 3.35 -8.82 -2.95
CA ASP A 76 4.20 -9.85 -3.54
C ASP A 76 4.97 -10.63 -2.46
N ALA A 77 5.54 -9.90 -1.49
CA ALA A 77 6.26 -10.48 -0.35
C ALA A 77 5.37 -11.35 0.58
N LEU A 78 4.04 -11.25 0.49
CA LEU A 78 3.16 -12.18 1.20
C LEU A 78 3.16 -13.57 0.57
N GLU A 79 3.55 -13.71 -0.70
CA GLU A 79 3.55 -14.98 -1.45
C GLU A 79 2.20 -15.71 -1.31
N GLY A 80 1.10 -14.96 -1.46
CA GLY A 80 -0.27 -15.48 -1.34
C GLY A 80 -0.74 -15.76 0.09
N ARG A 81 0.07 -15.53 1.14
CA ARG A 81 -0.34 -15.72 2.53
C ARG A 81 -1.27 -14.60 3.01
N LYS A 82 -1.93 -14.83 4.14
CA LYS A 82 -2.77 -13.82 4.80
C LYS A 82 -1.93 -12.64 5.28
N GLY A 83 -2.46 -11.44 5.13
CA GLY A 83 -1.86 -10.21 5.63
C GLY A 83 -2.88 -9.09 5.72
N ILE A 84 -2.54 -8.04 6.44
CA ILE A 84 -3.34 -6.81 6.51
C ILE A 84 -2.47 -5.66 6.05
N LYS A 85 -2.96 -4.86 5.09
CA LYS A 85 -2.31 -3.64 4.64
C LYS A 85 -3.18 -2.45 5.05
N ILE A 86 -2.57 -1.49 5.71
CA ILE A 86 -3.22 -0.26 6.19
C ILE A 86 -2.52 0.90 5.51
N ILE A 87 -3.20 1.55 4.58
CA ILE A 87 -2.63 2.62 3.78
C ILE A 87 -3.39 3.91 4.06
N ASN A 88 -2.65 4.96 4.37
CA ASN A 88 -3.18 6.30 4.44
C ASN A 88 -2.20 7.24 3.77
N VAL A 89 -2.53 7.62 2.55
CA VAL A 89 -1.94 8.78 1.90
C VAL A 89 -3.08 9.73 1.58
N ALA A 90 -3.09 10.87 2.26
CA ALA A 90 -4.20 11.80 2.25
C ALA A 90 -3.69 13.24 2.03
N PRO A 91 -3.09 13.52 0.85
CA PRO A 91 -2.67 14.87 0.50
C PRO A 91 -3.87 15.81 0.59
N ARG A 92 -3.77 16.88 1.38
CA ARG A 92 -4.88 17.81 1.65
C ARG A 92 -5.06 18.89 0.59
N HIS A 93 -4.51 18.67 -0.60
CA HIS A 93 -4.52 19.60 -1.72
C HIS A 93 -5.32 19.02 -2.90
N GLY A 94 -5.80 19.88 -3.79
CA GLY A 94 -6.52 19.45 -5.00
C GLY A 94 -7.79 18.64 -4.73
N VAL A 95 -7.89 17.48 -5.38
CA VAL A 95 -9.10 16.62 -5.42
C VAL A 95 -9.59 16.23 -4.02
N ALA A 96 -8.70 16.09 -3.03
CA ALA A 96 -9.07 15.74 -1.67
C ALA A 96 -9.98 16.78 -0.97
N LYS A 97 -10.08 18.01 -1.50
CA LYS A 97 -11.01 19.05 -1.02
C LYS A 97 -12.47 18.81 -1.40
N CYS A 98 -12.77 17.89 -2.33
CA CYS A 98 -14.15 17.55 -2.67
C CYS A 98 -14.87 16.81 -1.52
N TRP A 99 -14.10 16.28 -0.56
CA TRP A 99 -14.61 15.60 0.62
C TRP A 99 -14.64 16.54 1.82
N SER A 100 -15.82 16.69 2.43
CA SER A 100 -16.05 17.56 3.60
C SER A 100 -15.15 17.25 4.81
N ASN A 101 -14.66 16.01 4.92
CA ASN A 101 -13.77 15.57 6.00
C ASN A 101 -12.59 14.73 5.48
N GLY A 102 -12.03 15.13 4.34
CA GLY A 102 -10.91 14.46 3.65
C GLY A 102 -11.29 13.11 3.01
N THR A 103 -10.40 12.56 2.18
CA THR A 103 -10.65 11.32 1.44
C THR A 103 -11.13 10.18 2.35
N PRO A 104 -12.25 9.49 2.03
CA PRO A 104 -12.76 8.40 2.85
C PRO A 104 -11.86 7.16 2.83
N PHE A 105 -12.05 6.28 3.82
CA PHE A 105 -11.40 4.98 3.86
C PHE A 105 -12.26 3.90 3.22
N CYS A 106 -11.62 2.94 2.58
CA CYS A 106 -12.25 1.77 2.00
C CYS A 106 -11.55 0.48 2.43
N GLU A 107 -12.28 -0.63 2.31
CA GLU A 107 -11.76 -1.99 2.46
C GLU A 107 -11.92 -2.76 1.15
N THR A 108 -10.88 -3.51 0.77
CA THR A 108 -10.96 -4.53 -0.27
C THR A 108 -10.07 -5.71 0.08
N LYS A 109 -10.10 -6.74 -0.77
CA LYS A 109 -9.32 -7.96 -0.59
C LYS A 109 -8.59 -8.28 -1.89
N ILE A 110 -7.28 -8.52 -1.78
CA ILE A 110 -6.44 -8.95 -2.90
C ILE A 110 -5.78 -10.26 -2.48
N GLY A 111 -6.10 -11.34 -3.17
CA GLY A 111 -5.72 -12.70 -2.75
C GLY A 111 -6.23 -13.01 -1.33
N HIS A 112 -5.31 -13.31 -0.41
CA HIS A 112 -5.60 -13.53 1.01
C HIS A 112 -5.33 -12.29 1.90
N ALA A 113 -4.93 -11.16 1.32
CA ALA A 113 -4.65 -9.94 2.04
C ALA A 113 -5.90 -9.03 2.16
N MET A 114 -6.13 -8.50 3.37
CA MET A 114 -7.12 -7.45 3.61
C MET A 114 -6.46 -6.09 3.46
N ILE A 115 -7.05 -5.22 2.64
CA ILE A 115 -6.49 -3.91 2.32
C ILE A 115 -7.44 -2.85 2.84
N PHE A 116 -6.92 -1.96 3.69
CA PHE A 116 -7.61 -0.76 4.17
C PHE A 116 -6.87 0.44 3.64
N SER A 117 -7.50 1.26 2.81
CA SER A 117 -6.82 2.38 2.13
C SER A 117 -7.71 3.61 2.08
N THR A 118 -7.12 4.80 1.96
CA THR A 118 -7.82 5.92 1.31
C THR A 118 -8.22 5.51 -0.12
N ILE A 119 -9.40 5.92 -0.58
CA ILE A 119 -9.93 5.48 -1.89
C ILE A 119 -9.33 6.20 -3.09
N ASP A 120 -8.98 7.48 -2.94
CA ASP A 120 -8.44 8.29 -4.03
C ASP A 120 -6.93 8.12 -4.20
N GLY A 121 -6.44 8.45 -5.39
CA GLY A 121 -5.02 8.46 -5.72
C GLY A 121 -4.53 7.18 -6.38
N HIS A 122 -3.21 7.05 -6.46
CA HIS A 122 -2.54 6.02 -7.24
C HIS A 122 -2.46 4.66 -6.53
N VAL A 123 -2.58 4.63 -5.19
CA VAL A 123 -2.37 3.43 -4.35
C VAL A 123 -3.12 2.21 -4.88
N LEU A 124 -4.45 2.31 -4.96
CA LEU A 124 -5.28 1.19 -5.45
C LEU A 124 -5.33 1.14 -6.97
N SER A 125 -5.02 2.24 -7.66
CA SER A 125 -5.02 2.30 -9.12
C SER A 125 -3.92 1.44 -9.73
N LEU A 126 -2.70 1.46 -9.17
CA LEU A 126 -1.57 0.70 -9.71
C LEU A 126 -1.83 -0.81 -9.64
N ILE A 127 -2.24 -1.30 -8.46
CA ILE A 127 -2.53 -2.74 -8.31
C ILE A 127 -3.76 -3.15 -9.13
N GLN A 128 -4.75 -2.27 -9.31
CA GLN A 128 -5.87 -2.49 -10.23
C GLN A 128 -5.38 -2.70 -11.67
N ASP A 129 -4.43 -1.89 -12.13
CA ASP A 129 -3.85 -1.98 -13.47
C ASP A 129 -3.10 -3.31 -13.67
N ILE A 130 -2.25 -3.69 -12.71
CA ILE A 130 -1.55 -4.98 -12.70
C ILE A 130 -2.52 -6.17 -12.76
N LEU A 131 -3.64 -6.07 -12.04
CA LEU A 131 -4.66 -7.12 -11.98
C LEU A 131 -5.53 -7.17 -13.25
N GLY A 132 -5.57 -6.11 -14.05
CA GLY A 132 -6.32 -6.04 -15.30
C GLY A 132 -7.84 -5.95 -15.15
N TYR A 133 -8.36 -5.65 -13.96
CA TYR A 133 -9.80 -5.48 -13.72
C TYR A 133 -10.10 -4.40 -12.69
N LYS A 134 -11.28 -3.78 -12.77
CA LYS A 134 -11.70 -2.74 -11.82
C LYS A 134 -11.88 -3.29 -10.41
N LEU A 135 -11.19 -2.71 -9.44
CA LEU A 135 -11.31 -3.08 -8.03
C LEU A 135 -12.60 -2.54 -7.44
N ARG A 136 -13.42 -3.44 -6.90
CA ARG A 136 -14.57 -3.09 -6.06
C ARG A 136 -14.13 -2.96 -4.61
N VAL A 137 -14.60 -1.91 -3.93
CA VAL A 137 -14.22 -1.61 -2.55
C VAL A 137 -15.46 -1.32 -1.70
N LYS A 138 -15.39 -1.64 -0.41
CA LYS A 138 -16.34 -1.24 0.63
C LYS A 138 -15.93 0.15 1.13
N LEU A 139 -16.64 1.19 0.74
CA LEU A 139 -16.38 2.56 1.18
C LEU A 139 -17.11 2.85 2.50
N TYR A 140 -16.38 3.41 3.47
CA TYR A 140 -16.92 3.68 4.81
C TYR A 140 -17.24 5.16 5.03
N ASN A 141 -18.44 5.41 5.56
CA ASN A 141 -18.80 6.70 6.14
C ASN A 141 -18.35 6.73 7.61
N ILE A 142 -17.39 7.60 7.95
CA ILE A 142 -16.79 7.62 9.29
C ILE A 142 -17.84 7.83 10.41
N PRO A 143 -18.71 8.86 10.37
CA PRO A 143 -19.79 9.03 11.34
C PRO A 143 -20.65 7.78 11.55
N GLU A 144 -21.14 7.17 10.47
CA GLU A 144 -22.01 5.99 10.56
C GLU A 144 -21.30 4.77 11.14
N VAL A 145 -20.03 4.55 10.79
CA VAL A 145 -19.25 3.44 11.33
C VAL A 145 -18.96 3.66 12.82
N VAL A 146 -18.59 4.88 13.21
CA VAL A 146 -18.18 5.20 14.59
C VAL A 146 -19.32 5.02 15.58
N THR A 147 -20.55 5.37 15.23
CA THR A 147 -21.73 5.16 16.10
C THR A 147 -21.99 3.68 16.37
N GLN A 148 -21.62 2.81 15.43
CA GLN A 148 -21.74 1.36 15.58
C GLN A 148 -20.53 0.70 16.27
N MET A 149 -19.47 1.44 16.60
CA MET A 149 -18.28 0.85 17.23
C MET A 149 -18.50 0.45 18.69
N GLY A 150 -19.53 0.98 19.38
CA GLY A 150 -19.76 0.72 20.81
C GLY A 150 -18.79 1.49 21.71
N LEU A 151 -18.39 2.69 21.29
CA LEU A 151 -17.51 3.60 22.03
C LEU A 151 -18.33 4.60 22.84
N SER A 152 -17.74 5.26 23.86
CA SER A 152 -18.42 6.36 24.56
C SER A 152 -18.73 7.52 23.60
N LEU A 153 -19.81 8.27 23.88
CA LEU A 153 -20.22 9.41 23.04
C LEU A 153 -19.09 10.45 22.88
N GLU A 154 -18.31 10.68 23.93
CA GLU A 154 -17.12 11.53 23.91
C GLU A 154 -16.07 11.01 22.92
N THR A 155 -15.75 9.70 22.98
CA THR A 155 -14.79 9.07 22.07
C THR A 155 -15.29 9.12 20.62
N GLN A 156 -16.58 8.84 20.40
CA GLN A 156 -17.19 8.92 19.07
C GLN A 156 -17.04 10.33 18.49
N THR A 157 -17.41 11.36 19.27
CA THR A 157 -17.30 12.76 18.88
C THR A 157 -15.87 13.14 18.53
N LYS A 158 -14.90 12.69 19.35
CA LYS A 158 -13.47 12.93 19.11
C LYS A 158 -13.01 12.31 17.79
N ILE A 159 -13.40 11.07 17.49
CA ILE A 159 -13.01 10.38 16.25
C ILE A 159 -13.63 11.08 15.03
N ILE A 160 -14.92 11.39 15.09
CA ILE A 160 -15.66 12.02 13.98
C ILE A 160 -15.05 13.38 13.61
N LYS A 161 -14.65 14.16 14.62
CA LYS A 161 -14.03 15.49 14.43
C LYS A 161 -12.51 15.43 14.25
N SER A 162 -11.89 14.25 14.31
CA SER A 162 -10.44 14.13 14.31
C SER A 162 -9.84 14.54 12.96
N GLN A 163 -8.80 15.35 13.02
CA GLN A 163 -7.95 15.66 11.88
C GLN A 163 -6.91 14.56 11.61
N PHE A 164 -6.70 13.62 12.55
CA PHE A 164 -5.74 12.53 12.42
C PHE A 164 -6.46 11.18 12.29
N ARG A 165 -7.26 11.07 11.22
CA ARG A 165 -8.20 9.94 11.00
C ARG A 165 -7.48 8.59 10.87
N SER A 166 -6.25 8.57 10.34
CA SER A 166 -5.40 7.38 10.27
C SER A 166 -4.88 6.89 11.63
N PHE A 167 -4.97 7.71 12.67
CA PHE A 167 -4.68 7.33 14.06
C PHE A 167 -5.96 7.04 14.86
N ASP A 168 -6.97 7.90 14.78
CA ASP A 168 -8.15 7.81 15.65
C ASP A 168 -9.22 6.83 15.15
N PHE A 169 -9.42 6.74 13.83
CA PHE A 169 -10.46 5.93 13.20
C PHE A 169 -9.92 4.61 12.64
N LEU A 170 -8.97 4.70 11.71
CA LEU A 170 -8.54 3.56 10.89
C LEU A 170 -8.06 2.34 11.71
N PRO A 171 -7.22 2.48 12.74
CA PRO A 171 -6.77 1.33 13.54
C PRO A 171 -7.92 0.62 14.26
N ARG A 172 -8.96 1.36 14.65
CA ARG A 172 -10.16 0.80 15.32
C ARG A 172 -11.03 0.05 14.34
N LEU A 173 -11.25 0.62 13.16
CA LEU A 173 -11.94 -0.06 12.06
C LEU A 173 -11.25 -1.40 11.76
N VAL A 174 -9.94 -1.37 11.49
CA VAL A 174 -9.17 -2.60 11.19
C VAL A 174 -9.29 -3.62 12.31
N ALA A 175 -9.06 -3.24 13.56
CA ALA A 175 -9.11 -4.17 14.67
C ALA A 175 -10.49 -4.82 14.85
N MET A 176 -11.57 -4.07 14.63
CA MET A 176 -12.94 -4.60 14.72
C MET A 176 -13.27 -5.51 13.51
N ARG A 177 -12.83 -5.13 12.30
CA ARG A 177 -12.97 -5.95 11.09
C ARG A 177 -12.24 -7.29 11.20
N VAL A 178 -11.01 -7.29 11.73
CA VAL A 178 -10.23 -8.51 12.00
C VAL A 178 -10.91 -9.42 13.03
N LYS A 179 -11.68 -8.86 13.95
CA LYS A 179 -12.51 -9.59 14.93
C LYS A 179 -13.86 -10.05 14.37
N GLY A 180 -14.12 -9.81 13.08
CA GLY A 180 -15.33 -10.25 12.38
C GLY A 180 -16.54 -9.33 12.58
N LYS A 181 -16.36 -8.11 13.08
CA LYS A 181 -17.43 -7.11 13.15
C LYS A 181 -17.66 -6.51 11.77
N GLU A 182 -18.90 -6.46 11.31
CA GLU A 182 -19.27 -5.74 10.09
C GLU A 182 -19.73 -4.31 10.41
N PHE A 183 -19.70 -3.45 9.40
CA PHE A 183 -20.05 -2.03 9.49
C PHE A 183 -20.81 -1.60 8.22
N PRO A 184 -21.63 -0.53 8.28
CA PRO A 184 -22.27 0.01 7.08
C PRO A 184 -21.22 0.46 6.07
N TYR A 185 -21.43 0.13 4.80
CA TYR A 185 -20.57 0.54 3.70
C TYR A 185 -21.39 0.73 2.43
N THR A 186 -20.83 1.50 1.50
CA THR A 186 -21.30 1.57 0.11
C THR A 186 -20.29 0.87 -0.79
N ILE A 187 -20.76 0.06 -1.75
CA ILE A 187 -19.85 -0.52 -2.75
C ILE A 187 -19.59 0.52 -3.84
N THR A 188 -18.31 0.71 -4.17
CA THR A 188 -17.88 1.53 -5.30
C THR A 188 -16.69 0.89 -6.01
N THR A 189 -16.21 1.52 -7.08
CA THR A 189 -15.03 1.10 -7.85
C THR A 189 -13.91 2.12 -7.73
N VAL A 190 -12.66 1.64 -7.71
CA VAL A 190 -11.47 2.49 -7.78
C VAL A 190 -11.37 3.14 -9.16
N LYS A 191 -11.05 4.44 -9.18
CA LYS A 191 -10.77 5.17 -10.42
C LYS A 191 -9.38 4.78 -10.92
N ASN A 192 -9.25 4.40 -12.19
CA ASN A 192 -7.93 4.23 -12.80
C ASN A 192 -7.34 5.62 -13.11
N CYS A 193 -6.16 5.90 -12.59
CA CYS A 193 -5.39 7.12 -12.83
C CYS A 193 -3.90 6.88 -12.99
N ILE A 194 -3.46 5.61 -13.13
CA ILE A 194 -2.04 5.31 -13.35
C ILE A 194 -1.68 5.56 -14.83
N ASN A 195 -0.52 6.17 -15.04
CA ASN A 195 0.10 6.36 -16.35
C ASN A 195 1.54 5.83 -16.30
N GLU A 196 2.21 5.78 -17.45
CA GLU A 196 3.65 5.48 -17.54
C GLU A 196 4.47 6.62 -16.91
N MET A 197 5.15 6.34 -15.80
CA MET A 197 5.85 7.34 -15.00
C MET A 197 6.93 6.72 -14.12
N VAL A 198 7.80 7.57 -13.58
CA VAL A 198 8.69 7.24 -12.46
C VAL A 198 7.83 6.91 -11.24
N GLY A 199 7.98 5.69 -10.74
CA GLY A 199 7.21 5.18 -9.63
C GLY A 199 7.93 5.22 -8.29
N PHE A 200 9.20 4.89 -8.28
CA PHE A 200 10.05 4.87 -7.10
C PHE A 200 11.52 4.92 -7.49
N THR A 201 12.36 5.61 -6.74
CA THR A 201 13.82 5.55 -6.93
C THR A 201 14.42 4.85 -5.72
N ASP A 202 15.16 3.77 -5.94
CA ASP A 202 15.77 3.01 -4.84
C ASP A 202 17.03 3.71 -4.28
N VAL A 203 17.58 3.14 -3.21
CA VAL A 203 18.76 3.68 -2.52
C VAL A 203 20.04 3.65 -3.35
N PHE A 204 20.07 2.87 -4.44
CA PHE A 204 21.18 2.80 -5.37
C PHE A 204 21.02 3.78 -6.54
N GLY A 205 19.87 4.45 -6.64
CA GLY A 205 19.54 5.37 -7.72
C GLY A 205 18.92 4.68 -8.94
N ASN A 206 18.48 3.42 -8.84
CA ASN A 206 17.69 2.79 -9.90
C ASN A 206 16.27 3.35 -9.88
N ILE A 207 15.73 3.60 -11.06
CA ILE A 207 14.38 4.16 -11.22
C ILE A 207 13.42 3.04 -11.57
N LYS A 208 12.52 2.72 -10.65
CA LYS A 208 11.37 1.84 -10.88
C LYS A 208 10.28 2.61 -11.60
N THR A 209 9.73 2.02 -12.66
CA THR A 209 8.68 2.62 -13.48
C THR A 209 7.34 1.95 -13.24
N THR A 210 6.24 2.60 -13.57
CA THR A 210 4.90 1.98 -13.59
C THR A 210 4.67 1.09 -14.82
N ILE A 211 5.65 0.98 -15.72
CA ILE A 211 5.54 0.22 -16.96
C ILE A 211 5.70 -1.27 -16.66
N ILE A 212 4.68 -2.07 -16.98
CA ILE A 212 4.72 -3.52 -16.80
C ILE A 212 5.51 -4.15 -17.95
N TYR A 213 6.44 -5.04 -17.61
CA TYR A 213 7.19 -5.87 -18.55
C TYR A 213 6.24 -6.69 -19.43
N LYS A 214 6.54 -6.75 -20.72
CA LYS A 214 5.86 -7.59 -21.70
C LYS A 214 6.88 -8.55 -22.32
N GLU A 215 6.49 -9.81 -22.50
CA GLU A 215 7.36 -10.88 -23.02
C GLU A 215 7.99 -10.58 -24.39
N GLN A 216 7.39 -9.68 -25.17
CA GLN A 216 7.93 -9.18 -26.43
C GLN A 216 9.28 -8.45 -26.27
N TYR A 217 9.61 -7.94 -25.08
CA TYR A 217 10.90 -7.32 -24.80
C TYR A 217 11.95 -8.42 -24.57
N THR A 218 12.87 -8.53 -25.54
CA THR A 218 13.97 -9.51 -25.55
C THR A 218 15.33 -8.79 -25.49
N THR A 219 16.39 -9.48 -25.06
CA THR A 219 17.75 -8.91 -25.01
C THR A 219 18.11 -8.21 -26.31
N GLY A 220 18.52 -6.94 -26.23
CA GLY A 220 18.84 -6.15 -27.41
C GLY A 220 17.64 -5.43 -28.05
N THR A 221 16.45 -5.50 -27.45
CA THR A 221 15.36 -4.57 -27.77
C THR A 221 15.83 -3.16 -27.46
N PHE A 222 15.68 -2.24 -28.42
CA PHE A 222 15.93 -0.82 -28.22
C PHE A 222 14.62 -0.10 -28.10
N PHE A 223 14.42 0.61 -27.00
CA PHE A 223 13.37 1.60 -26.90
C PHE A 223 13.87 2.88 -27.59
N LYS A 224 13.27 3.21 -28.72
CA LYS A 224 13.58 4.46 -29.43
C LYS A 224 12.86 5.61 -28.75
N LYS A 225 13.49 6.79 -28.78
CA LYS A 225 12.91 8.05 -28.28
C LYS A 225 12.25 7.90 -26.90
N PHE A 226 13.01 7.32 -25.98
CA PHE A 226 12.56 7.09 -24.61
C PHE A 226 12.72 8.38 -23.81
N LYS A 227 11.60 8.96 -23.37
CA LYS A 227 11.58 10.24 -22.68
C LYS A 227 11.25 10.05 -21.21
N VAL A 228 12.06 10.64 -20.32
CA VAL A 228 11.83 10.71 -18.87
C VAL A 228 11.80 12.19 -18.49
N GLY A 229 10.60 12.71 -18.17
CA GLY A 229 10.44 14.15 -17.96
C GLY A 229 10.87 14.93 -19.20
N ASP A 230 11.84 15.82 -19.07
CA ASP A 230 12.40 16.60 -20.20
C ASP A 230 13.61 15.93 -20.87
N VAL A 231 14.13 14.83 -20.30
CA VAL A 231 15.28 14.11 -20.85
C VAL A 231 14.82 13.15 -21.94
N LEU A 232 15.25 13.41 -23.18
CA LEU A 232 15.02 12.52 -24.32
C LEU A 232 16.25 11.66 -24.59
N LEU A 233 16.09 10.35 -24.48
CA LEU A 233 17.08 9.37 -24.92
C LEU A 233 16.74 8.93 -26.34
N THR A 234 17.69 9.09 -27.28
CA THR A 234 17.50 8.67 -28.68
C THR A 234 17.22 7.17 -28.77
N GLU A 235 17.95 6.39 -27.98
CA GLU A 235 17.73 4.97 -27.78
C GLU A 235 18.18 4.56 -26.37
N ILE A 236 17.50 3.57 -25.79
CA ILE A 236 17.93 2.89 -24.57
C ILE A 236 17.71 1.39 -24.74
N LYS A 237 18.72 0.60 -24.39
CA LYS A 237 18.71 -0.84 -24.61
C LYS A 237 18.09 -1.59 -23.45
N PHE A 238 17.34 -2.63 -23.76
CA PHE A 238 16.78 -3.57 -22.81
C PHE A 238 17.72 -4.74 -22.54
N TYR A 239 17.88 -5.05 -21.26
CA TYR A 239 18.54 -6.26 -20.79
C TYR A 239 17.63 -6.99 -19.80
N PRO A 240 17.53 -8.33 -19.82
CA PRO A 240 16.67 -9.04 -18.90
C PRO A 240 17.02 -8.84 -17.41
N ARG A 241 18.31 -8.58 -17.10
CA ARG A 241 18.80 -8.46 -15.71
C ARG A 241 19.91 -7.43 -15.62
N LEU A 242 20.05 -6.81 -14.45
CA LEU A 242 21.11 -5.84 -14.14
C LEU A 242 22.51 -6.36 -14.45
N LYS A 243 22.84 -7.60 -14.08
CA LYS A 243 24.18 -8.18 -14.30
C LYS A 243 24.58 -8.31 -15.78
N ASP A 244 23.60 -8.26 -16.68
CA ASP A 244 23.82 -8.38 -18.12
C ASP A 244 24.06 -7.00 -18.77
N VAL A 245 23.91 -5.90 -18.01
CA VAL A 245 24.18 -4.51 -18.42
C VAL A 245 25.69 -4.22 -18.30
N PRO A 246 26.36 -3.71 -19.36
CA PRO A 246 27.75 -3.28 -19.29
C PRO A 246 27.98 -2.13 -18.31
N ASN A 247 29.16 -2.10 -17.67
CA ASN A 247 29.52 -1.07 -16.68
C ASN A 247 29.38 0.35 -17.26
N GLY A 248 28.69 1.24 -16.54
CA GLY A 248 28.45 2.63 -16.95
C GLY A 248 27.36 2.82 -18.02
N GLU A 249 26.82 1.72 -18.59
CA GLU A 249 25.75 1.78 -19.58
C GLU A 249 24.40 2.02 -18.91
N LEU A 250 23.63 2.96 -19.47
CA LEU A 250 22.24 3.22 -19.09
C LEU A 250 21.33 2.22 -19.83
N ALA A 251 20.48 1.52 -19.10
CA ALA A 251 19.66 0.46 -19.64
C ALA A 251 18.28 0.39 -19.00
N VAL A 252 17.35 -0.25 -19.70
CA VAL A 252 16.08 -0.73 -19.13
C VAL A 252 16.22 -2.21 -18.79
N ILE A 253 15.76 -2.61 -17.62
CA ILE A 253 15.74 -4.01 -17.20
C ILE A 253 14.38 -4.45 -16.70
N VAL A 254 14.19 -5.76 -16.54
CA VAL A 254 13.10 -6.29 -15.72
C VAL A 254 13.47 -6.11 -14.26
N GLY A 255 12.67 -5.33 -13.55
CA GLY A 255 12.81 -5.05 -12.14
C GLY A 255 12.40 -6.22 -11.24
N SER A 256 12.78 -6.10 -9.97
CA SER A 256 12.35 -7.05 -8.94
C SER A 256 10.94 -6.76 -8.43
N SER A 257 10.54 -5.48 -8.44
CA SER A 257 9.22 -5.03 -7.99
C SER A 257 8.12 -5.44 -8.95
N GLY A 258 6.95 -5.75 -8.40
CA GLY A 258 5.81 -6.27 -9.16
C GLY A 258 4.88 -7.11 -8.30
N PHE A 259 3.90 -7.76 -8.93
CA PHE A 259 2.98 -8.67 -8.23
C PHE A 259 2.74 -9.93 -9.07
N GLY A 260 3.05 -11.09 -8.49
CA GLY A 260 2.94 -12.37 -9.19
C GLY A 260 3.93 -12.45 -10.35
N ASN A 261 3.43 -12.66 -11.57
CA ASN A 261 4.28 -12.71 -12.78
C ASN A 261 4.46 -11.34 -13.44
N SER A 262 3.71 -10.32 -13.01
CA SER A 262 3.81 -8.98 -13.56
C SER A 262 4.93 -8.23 -12.86
N ARG A 263 6.02 -7.94 -13.59
CA ARG A 263 7.18 -7.20 -13.09
C ARG A 263 7.26 -5.84 -13.76
N PHE A 264 7.74 -4.84 -13.04
CA PHE A 264 7.94 -3.51 -13.60
C PHE A 264 9.25 -3.43 -14.38
N LEU A 265 9.32 -2.52 -15.35
CA LEU A 265 10.58 -2.11 -15.94
C LEU A 265 11.31 -1.16 -14.98
N GLU A 266 12.63 -1.29 -14.92
CA GLU A 266 13.52 -0.41 -14.16
C GLU A 266 14.55 0.22 -15.09
N ILE A 267 14.89 1.49 -14.85
CA ILE A 267 15.99 2.19 -15.53
C ILE A 267 17.19 2.17 -14.59
N VAL A 268 18.31 1.66 -15.09
CA VAL A 268 19.52 1.39 -14.30
C VAL A 268 20.76 1.90 -15.02
N VAL A 269 21.83 2.15 -14.26
CA VAL A 269 23.18 2.28 -14.80
C VAL A 269 24.07 1.30 -14.06
N GLN A 270 24.74 0.39 -14.76
CA GLN A 270 25.56 -0.60 -14.07
C GLN A 270 26.70 0.07 -13.30
N GLY A 271 26.71 -0.13 -11.98
CA GLY A 271 27.70 0.46 -11.08
C GLY A 271 27.55 1.96 -10.81
N GLN A 272 26.45 2.60 -11.23
CA GLN A 272 26.20 4.04 -11.03
C GLN A 272 24.70 4.31 -10.76
N SER A 273 24.37 5.55 -10.42
CA SER A 273 22.98 6.01 -10.20
C SER A 273 22.31 6.40 -11.52
N ALA A 274 21.21 5.74 -11.88
CA ALA A 274 20.40 6.14 -13.03
C ALA A 274 19.66 7.46 -12.78
N SER A 275 19.18 7.66 -11.55
CA SER A 275 18.55 8.90 -11.11
C SER A 275 19.47 10.09 -11.31
N GLU A 276 20.72 10.00 -10.86
CA GLU A 276 21.71 11.08 -11.06
C GLU A 276 21.97 11.35 -12.56
N LYS A 277 22.19 10.28 -13.34
CA LYS A 277 22.45 10.39 -14.78
C LYS A 277 21.28 11.03 -15.56
N LEU A 278 20.06 10.90 -15.04
CA LEU A 278 18.83 11.46 -15.61
C LEU A 278 18.38 12.75 -14.92
N GLY A 279 19.22 13.36 -14.07
CA GLY A 279 18.92 14.66 -13.45
C GLY A 279 17.93 14.60 -12.29
N TYR A 280 17.92 13.50 -11.53
CA TYR A 280 17.08 13.26 -10.36
C TYR A 280 15.57 13.42 -10.63
N PRO A 281 15.00 12.65 -11.59
CA PRO A 281 13.58 12.76 -11.88
C PRO A 281 12.74 12.38 -10.64
N GLU A 282 11.79 13.24 -10.30
CA GLU A 282 10.90 13.03 -9.16
C GLU A 282 9.90 11.89 -9.42
N VAL A 283 9.36 11.31 -8.35
CA VAL A 283 8.22 10.38 -8.45
C VAL A 283 7.04 11.08 -9.15
N GLY A 284 6.38 10.38 -10.06
CA GLY A 284 5.34 10.93 -10.93
C GLY A 284 5.85 11.59 -12.22
N THR A 285 7.18 11.72 -12.41
CA THR A 285 7.75 12.20 -13.68
C THR A 285 7.26 11.32 -14.83
N PRO A 286 6.62 11.88 -15.89
CA PRO A 286 6.11 11.08 -17.00
C PRO A 286 7.21 10.34 -17.75
N ILE A 287 6.90 9.12 -18.19
CA ILE A 287 7.73 8.33 -19.08
C ILE A 287 6.96 8.12 -20.38
N GLN A 288 7.64 8.27 -21.51
CA GLN A 288 7.06 8.03 -22.84
C GLN A 288 8.00 7.20 -23.69
N ILE A 289 7.47 6.14 -24.29
CA ILE A 289 8.15 5.35 -25.32
C ILE A 289 7.53 5.76 -26.65
N LEU A 290 8.25 6.58 -27.45
CA LEU A 290 7.73 7.20 -28.68
C LEU A 290 8.03 6.40 -29.96
#